data_AF-A0A3N7BWN0-F1
#
_entry.id   AF-A0A3N7BWN0-F1
#
_cell.length_a   1.000
_cell.length_b   1.000
_cell.length_c   1.000
_cell.angle_alpha   90.00
_cell.angle_beta   90.00
_cell.angle_gamma   90.00
#
_symmetry.space_group_name_H-M   'P 1'
#
loop_
_entity.id
_entity.type
_entity.pdbx_description
1 polymer ?
#
loop_
_entity_poly.entity_id
_entity_poly.type
_entity_poly.pdbx_seq_one_letter_code
_entity_poly.pdbx_strand_id
1 'polypeptide(L)'
;MYVFHYDPATLAYVGNSPVDFCQVRPGMVIVPAWATKVPPPSGWDSRTELPHYVPEKDAWEVRQLPPPPPPEPEPEAVQVPEPDAPPVTQELLERSLRAHLEAAQNLMEQLKKGIA
;
A
#
# COMPACT_ATOMS: atom_id res chain seq x y z
N MET A 1 -17.43 2.21 14.28
CA MET A 1 -18.21 2.73 13.14
C MET A 1 -17.22 3.29 12.13
N TYR A 2 -17.47 3.09 10.83
CA TYR A 2 -16.58 3.53 9.75
C TYR A 2 -17.26 4.61 8.91
N VAL A 3 -16.45 5.42 8.24
CA VAL A 3 -16.85 6.26 7.11
C VAL A 3 -16.17 5.76 5.84
N PHE A 4 -16.83 5.97 4.72
CA PHE A 4 -16.41 5.49 3.40
C PHE A 4 -16.14 6.70 2.53
N HIS A 5 -14.90 6.81 2.06
CA HIS A 5 -14.39 7.95 1.31
C HIS A 5 -14.62 7.74 -0.17
N TYR A 6 -14.94 8.81 -0.86
CA TYR A 6 -15.01 8.86 -2.31
C TYR A 6 -14.22 10.04 -2.86
N ASP A 7 -13.74 9.91 -4.09
CA ASP A 7 -13.06 10.99 -4.79
C ASP A 7 -14.08 12.07 -5.20
N PRO A 8 -13.88 13.36 -4.89
CA PRO A 8 -14.86 14.40 -5.18
C PRO A 8 -15.08 14.66 -6.67
N ALA A 9 -14.11 14.31 -7.54
CA ALA A 9 -14.22 14.56 -8.96
C ALA A 9 -14.95 13.44 -9.70
N THR A 10 -14.66 12.19 -9.34
CA THR A 10 -15.19 10.98 -10.00
C THR A 10 -16.29 10.30 -9.20
N LEU A 11 -16.41 10.60 -7.91
CA LEU A 11 -17.28 9.94 -6.93
C LEU A 11 -16.94 8.46 -6.70
N ALA A 12 -15.80 8.00 -7.20
CA ALA A 12 -15.36 6.63 -7.03
C ALA A 12 -14.95 6.34 -5.58
N TYR A 13 -15.23 5.12 -5.10
CA TYR A 13 -14.80 4.65 -3.79
C TYR A 13 -13.27 4.60 -3.68
N VAL A 14 -12.72 5.20 -2.63
CA VAL A 14 -11.26 5.27 -2.40
C VAL A 14 -10.85 4.43 -1.19
N GLY A 15 -11.71 4.30 -0.18
CA GLY A 15 -11.37 3.53 1.00
C GLY A 15 -12.29 3.83 2.19
N ASN A 16 -11.90 3.36 3.36
CA ASN A 16 -12.64 3.60 4.60
C ASN A 16 -11.68 3.93 5.75
N SER A 17 -12.23 4.59 6.77
CA SER A 17 -11.52 4.88 8.01
C SER A 17 -12.48 4.77 9.20
N PRO A 18 -11.98 4.50 10.41
CA PRO A 18 -12.80 4.67 11.60
C PRO A 18 -13.33 6.10 11.70
N VAL A 19 -14.51 6.23 12.27
CA VAL A 19 -15.14 7.52 12.56
C VAL A 19 -14.36 8.29 13.63
N ASP A 20 -14.16 9.58 13.40
CA ASP A 20 -13.72 10.51 14.43
C ASP A 20 -14.91 11.08 15.22
N PHE A 21 -14.73 11.21 16.53
CA PHE A 21 -15.72 11.82 17.42
C PHE A 21 -15.36 13.27 17.74
N CYS A 22 -16.39 14.12 17.80
CA CYS A 22 -16.23 15.51 18.18
C CYS A 22 -15.80 15.63 19.65
N GLN A 23 -14.61 16.16 19.89
CA GLN A 23 -14.09 16.36 21.26
C GLN A 23 -14.90 17.38 22.06
N VAL A 24 -15.55 18.33 21.39
CA VAL A 24 -16.32 19.42 22.04
C VAL A 24 -17.76 19.00 22.32
N ARG A 25 -18.32 18.05 21.53
CA ARG A 25 -19.70 17.58 21.66
C ARG A 25 -19.72 16.06 21.76
N PRO A 26 -19.76 15.49 22.98
CA PRO A 26 -19.80 14.05 23.19
C PRO A 26 -20.93 13.38 22.39
N GLY A 27 -20.61 12.25 21.75
CA GLY A 27 -21.56 11.49 20.94
C GLY A 27 -21.77 12.00 19.51
N MET A 28 -21.21 13.16 19.14
CA MET A 28 -21.27 13.64 17.76
C MET A 28 -20.15 13.05 16.91
N VAL A 29 -20.51 12.52 15.76
CA VAL A 29 -19.60 11.97 14.75
C VAL A 29 -19.20 13.06 13.76
N ILE A 30 -17.91 13.17 13.46
CA ILE A 30 -17.38 14.02 12.41
C ILE A 30 -17.27 13.18 11.13
N VAL A 31 -17.95 13.62 10.08
CA VAL A 31 -17.84 13.02 8.74
C VAL A 31 -17.15 14.03 7.83
N PRO A 32 -16.03 13.66 7.18
CA PRO A 32 -15.39 14.51 6.18
C PRO A 32 -16.33 14.85 5.03
N ALA A 33 -16.06 15.97 4.33
CA ALA A 33 -16.91 16.44 3.23
C ALA A 33 -17.08 15.42 2.08
N TRP A 34 -16.08 14.57 1.86
CA TRP A 34 -16.05 13.57 0.79
C TRP A 34 -16.09 12.14 1.34
N ALA A 35 -16.96 11.95 2.34
CA ALA A 35 -17.19 10.67 2.95
C ALA A 35 -18.67 10.48 3.31
N THR A 36 -19.13 9.24 3.30
CA THR A 36 -20.47 8.86 3.74
C THR A 36 -20.41 7.81 4.85
N LYS A 37 -21.46 7.74 5.66
CA LYS A 37 -21.68 6.65 6.62
C LYS A 37 -22.27 5.41 5.96
N VAL A 38 -22.80 5.56 4.75
CA VAL A 38 -23.41 4.47 3.99
C VAL A 38 -22.29 3.59 3.43
N PRO A 39 -22.25 2.29 3.76
CA PRO A 39 -21.25 1.40 3.21
C PRO A 39 -21.47 1.16 1.72
N PRO A 40 -20.40 0.97 0.92
CA PRO A 40 -20.54 0.46 -0.43
C PRO A 40 -21.17 -0.94 -0.41
N PRO A 41 -21.78 -1.39 -1.53
CA PRO A 41 -22.40 -2.70 -1.60
C PRO A 41 -21.36 -3.78 -1.36
N SER A 42 -21.75 -4.89 -0.73
CA SER A 42 -20.88 -6.05 -0.58
C SER A 42 -20.87 -6.90 -1.86
N GLY A 43 -19.73 -7.50 -2.20
CA GLY A 43 -19.66 -8.52 -3.25
C GLY A 43 -19.44 -8.01 -4.68
N TRP A 44 -19.00 -6.77 -4.86
CA TRP A 44 -18.49 -6.29 -6.15
C TRP A 44 -17.08 -6.85 -6.40
N ASP A 45 -16.75 -7.06 -7.68
CA ASP A 45 -15.42 -7.52 -8.09
C ASP A 45 -14.50 -6.33 -8.34
N SER A 46 -13.52 -6.13 -7.46
CA SER A 46 -12.60 -4.99 -7.57
C SER A 46 -11.68 -5.02 -8.79
N ARG A 47 -11.68 -6.11 -9.57
CA ARG A 47 -10.94 -6.20 -10.83
C ARG A 47 -11.71 -5.65 -12.02
N THR A 48 -13.05 -5.69 -11.96
CA THR A 48 -13.91 -5.38 -13.10
C THR A 48 -14.93 -4.29 -12.78
N GLU A 49 -15.09 -3.94 -11.52
CA GLU A 49 -16.11 -3.03 -11.02
C GLU A 49 -15.55 -2.04 -10.01
N LEU A 50 -16.19 -0.88 -9.90
CA LEU A 50 -15.86 0.15 -8.91
C LEU A 50 -17.14 0.85 -8.41
N PRO A 51 -17.41 0.87 -7.09
CA PRO A 51 -18.53 1.61 -6.53
C PRO A 51 -18.34 3.12 -6.70
N HIS A 52 -19.39 3.81 -7.12
CA HIS A 52 -19.47 5.26 -7.24
C HIS A 52 -20.58 5.78 -6.32
N TYR A 53 -20.28 6.78 -5.51
CA TYR A 53 -21.26 7.39 -4.63
C TYR A 53 -22.18 8.32 -5.43
N VAL A 54 -23.48 8.28 -5.14
CA VAL A 54 -24.51 9.11 -5.77
C VAL A 54 -25.12 10.01 -4.69
N PRO A 55 -24.62 11.26 -4.53
CA PRO A 55 -25.04 12.16 -3.46
C PRO A 55 -26.55 12.41 -3.42
N GLU A 56 -27.21 12.42 -4.58
CA GLU A 56 -28.66 12.66 -4.71
C GLU A 56 -29.50 11.55 -4.09
N LYS A 57 -28.96 10.34 -4.00
CA LYS A 57 -29.63 9.14 -3.47
C LYS A 57 -29.10 8.71 -2.11
N ASP A 58 -28.02 9.34 -1.63
CA ASP A 58 -27.20 8.89 -0.49
C ASP A 58 -26.89 7.37 -0.59
N ALA A 59 -26.47 6.93 -1.78
CA ALA A 59 -26.29 5.52 -2.10
C ALA A 59 -25.09 5.29 -3.01
N TRP A 60 -24.67 4.04 -3.11
CA TRP A 60 -23.59 3.61 -3.99
C TRP A 60 -24.14 2.87 -5.21
N GLU A 61 -23.59 3.16 -6.37
CA GLU A 61 -23.86 2.44 -7.62
C GLU A 61 -22.57 1.79 -8.12
N VAL A 62 -22.60 0.48 -8.38
CA VAL A 62 -21.45 -0.24 -8.92
C VAL A 62 -21.38 -0.04 -10.43
N ARG A 63 -20.23 0.40 -10.93
CA ARG A 63 -19.98 0.60 -12.36
C ARG A 63 -18.87 -0.31 -12.83
N GLN A 64 -18.95 -0.78 -14.07
CA GLN A 64 -17.86 -1.53 -14.69
C GLN A 64 -16.68 -0.62 -15.01
N LEU A 65 -15.48 -1.10 -14.69
CA LEU A 65 -14.24 -0.51 -15.14
C LEU A 65 -14.03 -0.79 -16.63
N PRO A 66 -13.40 0.12 -17.37
CA PRO A 66 -12.98 -0.17 -18.72
C PRO A 66 -12.03 -1.38 -18.73
N PRO A 67 -12.07 -2.23 -19.77
CA PRO A 67 -11.12 -3.31 -19.91
C PRO A 67 -9.68 -2.74 -19.93
N PRO A 68 -8.70 -3.45 -19.34
CA PRO A 68 -7.32 -3.01 -19.41
C PRO A 68 -6.92 -2.83 -20.88
N PRO A 69 -6.04 -1.86 -21.18
CA PRO A 69 -5.49 -1.75 -22.52
C PRO A 69 -4.83 -3.10 -22.91
N PRO A 70 -4.84 -3.47 -24.19
CA PRO A 70 -4.08 -4.63 -24.64
C PRO A 70 -2.62 -4.45 -24.20
N PRO A 71 -1.91 -5.55 -23.88
CA PRO A 71 -0.49 -5.46 -23.60
C PRO A 71 0.18 -4.73 -24.76
N GLU A 72 0.89 -3.64 -24.46
CA GLU A 72 1.80 -3.06 -25.44
C GLU A 72 2.76 -4.16 -25.89
N PRO A 73 3.12 -4.22 -27.19
CA PRO A 73 4.20 -5.11 -27.60
C PRO A 73 5.38 -4.78 -26.72
N GLU A 74 5.88 -5.77 -25.97
CA GLU A 74 7.12 -5.63 -25.23
C GLU A 74 8.14 -5.04 -26.22
N PRO A 75 8.81 -3.92 -25.91
CA PRO A 75 9.95 -3.52 -26.71
C PRO A 75 10.85 -4.75 -26.79
N GLU A 76 11.17 -5.21 -28.01
CA GLU A 76 12.17 -6.25 -28.24
C GLU A 76 13.30 -5.97 -27.26
N ALA A 77 13.53 -6.90 -26.34
CA ALA A 77 14.53 -6.74 -25.31
C ALA A 77 15.83 -6.37 -26.02
N VAL A 78 16.21 -5.09 -25.98
CA VAL A 78 17.61 -4.73 -26.08
C VAL A 78 18.21 -5.51 -24.92
N GLN A 79 18.89 -6.60 -25.25
CA GLN A 79 19.65 -7.39 -24.28
C GLN A 79 20.62 -6.40 -23.65
N VAL A 80 20.22 -5.81 -22.53
CA VAL A 80 21.16 -5.21 -21.60
C VAL A 80 22.02 -6.41 -21.22
N PRO A 81 23.32 -6.43 -21.57
CA PRO A 81 24.17 -7.51 -21.14
C PRO A 81 24.01 -7.61 -19.63
N GLU A 82 23.53 -8.78 -19.20
CA GLU A 82 23.41 -9.14 -17.79
C GLU A 82 24.74 -8.72 -17.13
N PRO A 83 24.74 -7.85 -16.11
CA PRO A 83 25.96 -7.65 -15.36
C PRO A 83 26.35 -9.04 -14.86
N ASP A 84 27.51 -9.50 -15.32
CA ASP A 84 28.17 -10.76 -15.01
C ASP A 84 28.48 -10.78 -13.50
N ALA A 85 27.42 -10.80 -12.70
CA ALA A 85 27.45 -10.90 -11.28
C ALA A 85 27.60 -12.39 -11.01
N PRO A 86 28.71 -12.84 -10.40
CA PRO A 86 28.89 -14.24 -10.10
C PRO A 86 27.68 -14.71 -9.29
N PRO A 87 27.15 -15.93 -9.56
CA PRO A 87 26.02 -16.45 -8.81
C PRO A 87 26.35 -16.34 -7.32
N VAL A 88 25.47 -15.74 -6.54
CA VAL A 88 25.63 -15.68 -5.08
C VAL A 88 25.51 -17.12 -4.58
N THR A 89 26.66 -17.78 -4.45
CA THR A 89 26.72 -19.15 -3.96
C THR A 89 26.49 -19.16 -2.45
N GLN A 90 25.99 -20.29 -1.95
CA GLN A 90 25.78 -20.50 -0.52
C GLN A 90 27.07 -20.25 0.29
N GLU A 91 28.23 -20.63 -0.27
CA GLU A 91 29.54 -20.35 0.33
C GLU A 91 29.85 -18.85 0.45
N LEU A 92 29.45 -18.04 -0.55
CA LEU A 92 29.63 -16.59 -0.54
C LEU A 92 28.76 -15.93 0.53
N LEU A 93 27.54 -16.44 0.72
CA LEU A 93 26.63 -16.00 1.77
C LEU A 93 27.18 -16.35 3.17
N GLU A 94 27.65 -17.57 3.37
CA GLU A 94 28.25 -18.02 4.63
C GLU A 94 29.52 -17.24 4.97
N ARG A 95 30.37 -16.96 3.98
CA ARG A 95 31.57 -16.13 4.15
C ARG A 95 31.22 -14.70 4.54
N SER A 96 30.21 -14.12 3.88
CA SER A 96 29.73 -12.77 4.20
C SER A 96 29.16 -12.69 5.62
N LEU A 97 28.33 -13.66 6.01
CA LEU A 97 27.75 -13.72 7.35
C LEU A 97 28.83 -13.83 8.43
N ARG A 98 29.82 -14.71 8.25
CA ARG A 98 30.93 -14.87 9.19
C ARG A 98 31.73 -13.58 9.35
N ALA A 99 32.04 -12.90 8.24
CA ALA A 99 32.77 -11.63 8.28
C ALA A 99 31.99 -10.54 9.04
N HIS A 100 30.67 -10.47 8.86
CA HIS A 100 29.83 -9.52 9.60
C HIS A 100 29.77 -9.81 11.10
N LEU A 101 29.69 -11.09 11.48
CA LEU A 101 29.68 -11.49 12.89
C LEU A 101 31.01 -11.17 13.59
N GLU A 102 32.14 -11.39 12.91
CA GLU A 102 33.46 -11.05 13.45
C GLU A 102 33.66 -9.53 13.57
N ALA A 103 33.23 -8.76 12.57
CA ALA A 103 33.25 -7.31 12.64
C ALA A 103 32.39 -6.76 13.80
N ALA A 104 31.21 -7.35 14.03
CA ALA A 104 30.35 -6.98 15.15
C ALA A 104 31.00 -7.28 16.51
N GLN A 105 31.69 -8.42 16.65
CA GLN A 105 32.43 -8.77 17.86
C GLN A 105 33.59 -7.79 18.13
N ASN A 106 34.38 -7.48 17.11
CA ASN A 106 35.48 -6.52 17.22
C ASN A 106 34.97 -5.12 17.61
N LEU A 107 33.83 -4.68 17.04
CA LEU A 107 33.21 -3.41 17.39
C LEU A 107 32.72 -3.40 18.85
N MET A 108 32.12 -4.48 19.32
CA MET A 108 31.74 -4.62 20.73
C MET A 108 32.95 -4.60 21.67
N GLU A 109 34.06 -5.23 21.30
CA GLU A 109 35.30 -5.16 22.09
C GLU A 109 35.92 -3.75 22.11
N GLN A 110 35.88 -3.03 20.99
CA GLN A 110 36.36 -1.65 20.93
C GLN A 110 35.49 -0.72 21.77
N LEU A 111 34.16 -0.86 21.74
CA LEU A 111 33.26 -0.12 22.61
C LEU A 111 33.54 -0.44 24.10
N LYS A 112 33.83 -1.69 24.43
CA LYS A 112 34.18 -2.09 25.79
C LYS A 112 35.52 -1.52 26.25
N LYS A 113 36.49 -1.35 25.34
CA LYS A 113 37.81 -0.76 25.64
C LYS A 113 37.81 0.78 25.63
N GLY A 114 36.91 1.42 24.89
CA GLY A 114 36.79 2.88 24.80
C GLY A 114 35.91 3.54 25.89
N ILE A 115 35.32 2.74 26.78
CA ILE A 115 34.52 3.19 27.94
C ILE A 115 35.35 3.12 29.25
N ALA A 116 36.66 2.90 29.17
CA ALA A 116 37.59 2.95 30.31
C ALA A 116 38.34 4.29 30.38
#